data_AF-A0A9E3W4U9-F1
#
_entry.id   AF-A0A9E3W4U9-F1
#
_cell.length_a   1.000
_cell.length_b   1.000
_cell.length_c   1.000
_cell.angle_alpha   90.00
_cell.angle_beta   90.00
_cell.angle_gamma   90.00
#
_symmetry.space_group_name_H-M   'P 1'
#
loop_
_entity.id
_entity.type
_entity.pdbx_description
1 polymer ?
#
loop_
_entity_poly.entity_id
_entity_poly.type
_entity_poly.pdbx_seq_one_letter_code
_entity_poly.pdbx_strand_id
1 'polypeptide(L)'
;MSALLSTLAAYGARDATRPLPGEAAHHAKRAVIDWFAALYPGTRVAPATNLVAAHARELGVGRSSLPGFATTAFPALAAWINGSASHAVEFDDIFKDAVYHPGCPTIAAALAVAEDRGLSGAQLLQAVVVGYEISTRIGVAVQPSHYRFFHTTGTVGTFGGAAAAASLLAPGDEAALRHALATAATFASGLQQAFRSDSMTKPLHAGHAASAGVLAAQAAAAGVTGAADVLE
;
A
#
# COMPACT_ATOMS: atom_id res chain seq x y z
N MET A 1 8.56 -12.86 25.34
CA MET A 1 7.87 -11.67 24.77
C MET A 1 7.41 -12.05 23.37
N SER A 2 6.18 -11.72 22.97
CA SER A 2 5.74 -11.93 21.58
C SER A 2 6.46 -10.93 20.67
N ALA A 3 6.96 -11.36 19.52
CA ALA A 3 7.58 -10.48 18.53
C ALA A 3 6.59 -9.40 18.07
N LEU A 4 7.08 -8.20 17.73
CA LEU A 4 6.25 -7.05 17.34
C LEU A 4 5.38 -7.40 16.13
N LEU A 5 5.95 -8.07 15.12
CA LEU A 5 5.22 -8.52 13.95
C LEU A 5 4.10 -9.52 14.26
N SER A 6 4.30 -10.43 15.23
CA SER A 6 3.24 -11.37 15.62
C SER A 6 2.03 -10.64 16.21
N THR A 7 2.26 -9.56 16.97
CA THR A 7 1.17 -8.75 17.52
C THR A 7 0.39 -8.02 16.43
N LEU A 8 1.09 -7.44 15.44
CA LEU A 8 0.47 -6.77 14.30
C LEU A 8 -0.28 -7.76 13.39
N ALA A 9 0.31 -8.93 13.15
CA ALA A 9 -0.30 -9.97 12.33
C ALA A 9 -1.56 -10.56 12.99
N ALA A 10 -1.52 -10.83 14.31
CA ALA A 10 -2.70 -11.30 15.03
C ALA A 10 -3.85 -10.27 14.99
N TYR A 11 -3.51 -8.97 15.07
CA TYR A 11 -4.48 -7.91 14.87
C TYR A 11 -5.09 -7.94 13.46
N GLY A 12 -4.24 -7.92 12.43
CA GLY A 12 -4.72 -7.80 11.05
C GLY A 12 -5.49 -9.03 10.56
N ALA A 13 -5.05 -10.24 10.93
CA ALA A 13 -5.75 -11.48 10.57
C ALA A 13 -7.17 -11.52 11.16
N ARG A 14 -7.32 -11.13 12.43
CA ARG A 14 -8.63 -11.04 13.08
C ARG A 14 -9.52 -9.98 12.42
N ASP A 15 -9.01 -8.78 12.19
CA ASP A 15 -9.83 -7.67 11.69
C ASP A 15 -10.12 -7.77 10.18
N ALA A 16 -9.29 -8.48 9.41
CA ALA A 16 -9.53 -8.80 8.00
C ALA A 16 -10.80 -9.65 7.77
N THR A 17 -11.26 -10.38 8.79
CA THR A 17 -12.44 -11.27 8.68
C THR A 17 -13.67 -10.75 9.40
N ARG A 18 -13.57 -9.59 10.07
CA ARG A 18 -14.63 -9.02 10.89
C ARG A 18 -15.33 -7.86 10.18
N PRO A 19 -16.66 -7.72 10.28
CA PRO A 19 -17.35 -6.53 9.81
C PRO A 19 -16.77 -5.26 10.45
N LEU A 20 -16.53 -4.23 9.63
CA LEU A 20 -16.05 -2.94 10.14
C LEU A 20 -17.13 -2.29 11.02
N PRO A 21 -16.74 -1.68 12.16
CA PRO A 21 -17.61 -0.74 12.87
C PRO A 21 -18.11 0.35 11.92
N GLY A 22 -19.35 0.82 12.12
CA GLY A 22 -19.99 1.77 11.20
C GLY A 22 -19.17 3.06 10.96
N GLU A 23 -18.52 3.56 12.00
CA GLU A 23 -17.64 4.73 11.93
C GLU A 23 -16.37 4.44 11.11
N ALA A 24 -15.69 3.32 11.34
CA ALA A 24 -14.53 2.90 10.56
C ALA A 24 -14.89 2.71 9.08
N ALA A 25 -16.04 2.08 8.79
CA ALA A 25 -16.54 1.92 7.43
C ALA A 25 -16.84 3.28 6.76
N HIS A 26 -17.38 4.25 7.52
CA HIS A 26 -17.62 5.60 7.02
C HIS A 26 -16.31 6.29 6.62
N HIS A 27 -15.29 6.27 7.48
CA HIS A 27 -14.01 6.89 7.20
C HIS A 27 -13.20 6.17 6.11
N ALA A 28 -13.26 4.83 6.05
CA ALA A 28 -12.64 4.06 4.98
C ALA A 28 -13.20 4.44 3.60
N LYS A 29 -14.53 4.61 3.49
CA LYS A 29 -15.16 5.09 2.24
C LYS A 29 -14.66 6.48 1.86
N ARG A 30 -14.52 7.38 2.83
CA ARG A 30 -13.99 8.74 2.59
C ARG A 30 -12.54 8.70 2.11
N ALA A 31 -11.69 7.88 2.73
CA ALA A 31 -10.31 7.72 2.30
C ALA A 31 -10.21 7.18 0.86
N VAL A 32 -11.05 6.22 0.46
CA VAL A 32 -11.09 5.71 -0.92
C VAL A 32 -11.57 6.80 -1.89
N ILE A 33 -12.58 7.59 -1.53
CA ILE A 33 -13.05 8.71 -2.37
C ILE A 33 -11.96 9.77 -2.53
N ASP A 34 -11.29 10.13 -1.43
CA ASP A 34 -10.18 11.08 -1.40
C ASP A 34 -9.01 10.60 -2.26
N TRP A 35 -8.66 9.32 -2.17
CA TRP A 35 -7.64 8.72 -3.01
C TRP A 35 -7.96 8.81 -4.51
N PHE A 36 -9.22 8.58 -4.91
CA PHE A 36 -9.64 8.81 -6.30
C PHE A 36 -9.56 10.30 -6.71
N ALA A 37 -9.86 11.22 -5.79
CA ALA A 37 -9.77 12.66 -6.03
C ALA A 37 -8.32 13.10 -6.27
N ALA A 38 -7.34 12.46 -5.63
CA ALA A 38 -5.92 12.68 -5.90
C ALA A 38 -5.44 11.92 -7.17
N LEU A 39 -5.94 10.71 -7.40
CA LEU A 39 -5.57 9.86 -8.54
C LEU A 39 -5.88 10.50 -9.89
N TYR A 40 -7.13 10.94 -10.12
CA TYR A 40 -7.56 11.39 -11.46
C TYR A 40 -6.81 12.61 -12.01
N PRO A 41 -6.48 13.64 -11.22
CA PRO A 41 -5.55 14.68 -11.65
C PRO A 41 -4.16 14.12 -11.91
N GLY A 42 -3.69 13.21 -11.05
CA GLY A 42 -2.39 12.54 -11.16
C GLY A 42 -2.21 11.73 -12.45
N THR A 43 -3.27 11.12 -12.98
CA THR A 43 -3.20 10.35 -14.25
C THR A 43 -2.93 11.22 -15.47
N ARG A 44 -3.02 12.55 -15.33
CA ARG A 44 -2.83 13.52 -16.42
C ARG A 44 -1.46 14.18 -16.42
N VAL A 45 -0.60 13.84 -15.46
CA VAL A 45 0.73 14.44 -15.29
C VAL A 45 1.81 13.36 -15.15
N ALA A 46 3.07 13.77 -15.33
CA ALA A 46 4.19 12.93 -14.97
C ALA A 46 4.28 12.75 -13.44
N PRO A 47 4.77 11.61 -12.93
CA PRO A 47 5.33 10.48 -13.68
C PRO A 47 4.30 9.46 -14.19
N ALA A 48 3.01 9.58 -13.87
CA ALA A 48 2.02 8.54 -14.21
C ALA A 48 1.93 8.25 -15.71
N THR A 49 1.89 9.30 -16.54
CA THR A 49 1.88 9.18 -18.00
C THR A 49 3.17 8.51 -18.52
N ASN A 50 4.32 8.82 -17.92
CA ASN A 50 5.61 8.22 -18.28
C ASN A 50 5.66 6.73 -17.94
N LEU A 51 5.12 6.33 -16.79
CA LEU A 51 5.06 4.92 -16.38
C LEU A 51 4.18 4.10 -17.33
N VAL A 52 3.00 4.61 -17.69
CA VAL A 52 2.11 3.95 -18.65
C VAL A 52 2.80 3.78 -20.00
N ALA A 53 3.52 4.80 -20.48
CA ALA A 53 4.29 4.70 -21.72
C ALA A 53 5.44 3.67 -21.61
N ALA A 54 6.17 3.67 -20.50
CA ALA A 54 7.30 2.76 -20.27
C ALA A 54 6.87 1.28 -20.20
N HIS A 55 5.67 1.02 -19.68
CA HIS A 55 5.14 -0.33 -19.48
C HIS A 55 4.08 -0.74 -20.51
N ALA A 56 3.97 -0.04 -21.65
CA ALA A 56 2.89 -0.24 -22.63
C ALA A 56 2.72 -1.70 -23.10
N ARG A 57 3.79 -2.50 -23.10
CA ARG A 57 3.76 -3.94 -23.48
C ARG A 57 3.16 -4.86 -22.41
N GLU A 58 3.03 -4.37 -21.18
CA GLU A 58 2.52 -5.08 -20.01
C GLU A 58 1.11 -4.61 -19.62
N LEU A 59 0.47 -3.77 -20.45
CA LEU A 59 -0.88 -3.25 -20.24
C LEU A 59 -1.91 -4.03 -21.06
N GLY A 60 -3.17 -3.98 -20.62
CA GLY A 60 -4.28 -4.74 -21.20
C GLY A 60 -4.26 -6.22 -20.82
N VAL A 61 -3.39 -6.62 -19.90
CA VAL A 61 -3.29 -7.97 -19.33
C VAL A 61 -3.61 -7.92 -17.84
N GLY A 62 -4.11 -9.01 -17.27
CA GLY A 62 -4.60 -9.01 -15.89
C GLY A 62 -5.91 -8.24 -15.71
N ARG A 63 -6.38 -8.17 -14.47
CA ARG A 63 -7.73 -7.68 -14.13
C ARG A 63 -7.73 -6.42 -13.26
N SER A 64 -6.56 -5.97 -12.80
CA SER A 64 -6.43 -4.76 -11.98
C SER A 64 -6.46 -3.52 -12.88
N SER A 65 -7.33 -2.58 -12.57
CA SER A 65 -7.58 -1.40 -13.38
C SER A 65 -6.50 -0.33 -13.21
N LEU A 66 -6.29 0.44 -14.29
CA LEU A 66 -5.57 1.72 -14.26
C LEU A 66 -6.57 2.85 -14.56
N PRO A 67 -7.26 3.40 -13.53
CA PRO A 67 -8.23 4.45 -13.72
C PRO A 67 -7.60 5.67 -14.43
N GLY A 68 -8.37 6.28 -15.34
CA GLY A 68 -7.86 7.39 -16.15
C GLY A 68 -7.08 6.98 -17.41
N PHE A 69 -6.66 5.71 -17.53
CA PHE A 69 -5.92 5.19 -18.68
C PHE A 69 -6.70 4.16 -19.52
N ALA A 70 -7.90 3.77 -19.09
CA ALA A 70 -8.80 2.84 -19.78
C ALA A 70 -8.13 1.49 -20.15
N THR A 71 -7.28 0.97 -19.26
CA THR A 71 -6.56 -0.30 -19.44
C THR A 71 -6.40 -1.02 -18.09
N THR A 72 -5.86 -2.23 -18.13
CA THR A 72 -5.57 -3.07 -16.96
C THR A 72 -4.11 -3.50 -16.93
N ALA A 73 -3.67 -4.01 -15.78
CA ALA A 73 -2.38 -4.66 -15.59
C ALA A 73 -2.50 -5.81 -14.57
N PHE A 74 -1.42 -6.56 -14.37
CA PHE A 74 -1.30 -7.42 -13.20
C PHE A 74 -1.17 -6.59 -11.90
N PRO A 75 -1.55 -7.15 -10.74
CA PRO A 75 -1.69 -6.39 -9.50
C PRO A 75 -0.51 -5.51 -9.10
N ALA A 76 0.71 -6.02 -9.19
CA ALA A 76 1.91 -5.28 -8.77
C ALA A 76 2.20 -4.06 -9.65
N LEU A 77 1.97 -4.16 -10.97
CA LEU A 77 2.14 -3.04 -11.90
C LEU A 77 0.99 -2.04 -11.76
N ALA A 78 -0.25 -2.52 -11.60
CA ALA A 78 -1.40 -1.66 -11.37
C ALA A 78 -1.25 -0.85 -10.07
N ALA A 79 -0.85 -1.51 -8.98
CA ALA A 79 -0.57 -0.87 -7.70
C ALA A 79 0.55 0.17 -7.82
N TRP A 80 1.62 -0.12 -8.57
CA TRP A 80 2.70 0.83 -8.79
C TRP A 80 2.23 2.10 -9.48
N ILE A 81 1.55 1.98 -10.62
CA ILE A 81 1.09 3.13 -11.41
C ILE A 81 0.04 3.92 -10.65
N ASN A 82 -0.96 3.26 -10.05
CA ASN A 82 -2.03 3.93 -9.31
C ASN A 82 -1.49 4.61 -8.03
N GLY A 83 -0.57 3.97 -7.32
CA GLY A 83 0.08 4.56 -6.14
C GLY A 83 0.94 5.77 -6.51
N SER A 84 1.62 5.74 -7.65
CA SER A 84 2.38 6.88 -8.16
C SER A 84 1.50 8.01 -8.67
N ALA A 85 0.41 7.69 -9.39
CA ALA A 85 -0.52 8.69 -9.88
C ALA A 85 -1.23 9.40 -8.72
N SER A 86 -1.73 8.67 -7.72
CA SER A 86 -2.40 9.26 -6.55
C SER A 86 -1.50 10.17 -5.70
N HIS A 87 -0.18 10.00 -5.76
CA HIS A 87 0.78 10.85 -5.05
C HIS A 87 1.42 11.93 -5.94
N ALA A 88 1.02 12.04 -7.22
CA ALA A 88 1.70 12.88 -8.21
C ALA A 88 1.40 14.38 -8.06
N VAL A 89 0.20 14.73 -7.60
CA VAL A 89 -0.25 16.13 -7.46
C VAL A 89 -0.24 16.62 -6.01
N GLU A 90 0.24 15.80 -5.07
CA GLU A 90 0.38 16.13 -3.64
C GLU A 90 -0.94 16.59 -2.99
N PHE A 91 -2.06 15.99 -3.41
CA PHE A 91 -3.41 16.28 -2.91
C PHE A 91 -4.00 15.16 -2.05
N ASP A 92 -3.21 14.11 -1.83
CA ASP A 92 -3.56 12.91 -1.07
C ASP A 92 -3.53 13.12 0.46
N ASP A 93 -4.19 12.18 1.17
CA ASP A 93 -4.31 12.18 2.63
C ASP A 93 -2.96 12.24 3.37
N ILE A 94 -3.01 12.67 4.64
CA ILE A 94 -1.83 12.67 5.52
C ILE A 94 -2.19 12.24 6.93
N PHE A 95 -1.38 11.35 7.49
CA PHE A 95 -1.38 11.01 8.91
C PHE A 95 -0.23 11.75 9.61
N LYS A 96 -0.58 12.85 10.27
CA LYS A 96 0.37 13.84 10.80
C LYS A 96 1.41 13.23 11.75
N ASP A 97 1.01 12.31 12.63
CA ASP A 97 1.86 11.81 13.71
C ASP A 97 2.98 10.90 13.18
N ALA A 98 2.81 10.35 11.98
CA ALA A 98 3.83 9.58 11.28
C ALA A 98 4.48 10.32 10.11
N VAL A 99 4.07 11.56 9.79
CA VAL A 99 4.50 12.30 8.58
C VAL A 99 4.42 11.40 7.32
N TYR A 100 3.26 10.77 7.15
CA TYR A 100 3.02 9.64 6.26
C TYR A 100 1.72 9.84 5.50
N HIS A 101 1.72 9.54 4.19
CA HIS A 101 0.53 9.52 3.33
C HIS A 101 0.06 8.06 3.14
N PRO A 102 -0.88 7.54 3.95
CA PRO A 102 -1.25 6.12 3.93
C PRO A 102 -2.08 5.69 2.72
N GLY A 103 -2.87 6.59 2.14
CA GLY A 103 -3.82 6.24 1.10
C GLY A 103 -3.16 5.78 -0.18
N CYS A 104 -2.20 6.56 -0.69
CA CYS A 104 -1.53 6.25 -1.95
C CYS A 104 -0.99 4.81 -2.04
N PRO A 105 -0.15 4.34 -1.10
CA PRO A 105 0.36 2.97 -1.16
C PRO A 105 -0.70 1.91 -0.81
N THR A 106 -1.51 2.16 0.24
CA THR A 106 -2.39 1.14 0.80
C THR A 106 -3.60 0.87 -0.09
N ILE A 107 -4.29 1.93 -0.53
CA ILE A 107 -5.50 1.80 -1.35
C ILE A 107 -5.14 1.29 -2.75
N ALA A 108 -4.01 1.73 -3.31
CA ALA A 108 -3.55 1.23 -4.61
C ALA A 108 -3.27 -0.29 -4.58
N ALA A 109 -2.57 -0.78 -3.54
CA ALA A 109 -2.32 -2.21 -3.36
C ALA A 109 -3.62 -3.00 -3.15
N ALA A 110 -4.50 -2.50 -2.27
CA ALA A 110 -5.76 -3.16 -1.95
C ALA A 110 -6.69 -3.25 -3.16
N LEU A 111 -6.85 -2.15 -3.90
CA LEU A 111 -7.71 -2.08 -5.10
C LEU A 111 -7.20 -3.06 -6.16
N ALA A 112 -5.90 -3.04 -6.46
CA ALA A 112 -5.32 -3.90 -7.47
C ALA A 112 -5.55 -5.40 -7.16
N VAL A 113 -5.34 -5.81 -5.92
CA VAL A 113 -5.55 -7.20 -5.48
C VAL A 113 -7.04 -7.55 -5.44
N ALA A 114 -7.90 -6.65 -4.96
CA ALA A 114 -9.33 -6.87 -4.88
C ALA A 114 -9.95 -7.10 -6.27
N GLU A 115 -9.59 -6.27 -7.25
CA GLU A 115 -10.06 -6.43 -8.64
C GLU A 115 -9.55 -7.73 -9.29
N ASP A 116 -8.28 -8.07 -9.06
CA ASP A 116 -7.67 -9.30 -9.58
C ASP A 116 -8.38 -10.56 -9.10
N ARG A 117 -8.74 -10.56 -7.81
CA ARG A 117 -9.46 -11.65 -7.16
C ARG A 117 -10.98 -11.56 -7.27
N GLY A 118 -11.54 -10.50 -7.86
CA GLY A 118 -12.99 -10.29 -7.96
C GLY A 118 -13.68 -10.12 -6.61
N LEU A 119 -13.03 -9.47 -5.65
CA LEU A 119 -13.52 -9.29 -4.28
C LEU A 119 -14.49 -8.10 -4.18
N SER A 120 -15.33 -8.12 -3.15
CA SER A 120 -16.33 -7.08 -2.91
C SER A 120 -15.72 -5.78 -2.37
N GLY A 121 -16.44 -4.67 -2.56
CA GLY A 121 -16.06 -3.39 -1.96
C GLY A 121 -15.99 -3.43 -0.42
N ALA A 122 -16.77 -4.28 0.24
CA ALA A 122 -16.68 -4.46 1.69
C ALA A 122 -15.34 -5.07 2.11
N GLN A 123 -14.86 -6.08 1.36
CA GLN A 123 -13.55 -6.70 1.58
C GLN A 123 -12.41 -5.71 1.28
N LEU A 124 -12.54 -4.91 0.22
CA LEU A 124 -11.60 -3.83 -0.07
C LEU A 124 -11.48 -2.86 1.12
N LEU A 125 -12.60 -2.37 1.65
CA LEU A 125 -12.59 -1.43 2.79
C LEU A 125 -11.99 -2.06 4.05
N GLN A 126 -12.28 -3.34 4.33
CA GLN A 126 -11.67 -4.07 5.45
C GLN A 126 -10.14 -4.10 5.31
N ALA A 127 -9.64 -4.48 4.14
CA ALA A 127 -8.20 -4.54 3.88
C ALA A 127 -7.52 -3.17 3.96
N VAL A 128 -8.16 -2.11 3.46
CA VAL A 128 -7.66 -0.73 3.60
C VAL A 128 -7.52 -0.35 5.07
N VAL A 129 -8.52 -0.64 5.91
CA VAL A 129 -8.45 -0.34 7.35
C VAL A 129 -7.32 -1.11 8.03
N VAL A 130 -7.14 -2.40 7.73
CA VAL A 130 -6.03 -3.19 8.28
C VAL A 130 -4.68 -2.62 7.86
N GLY A 131 -4.53 -2.23 6.59
CA GLY A 131 -3.30 -1.61 6.09
C GLY A 131 -3.00 -0.26 6.74
N TYR A 132 -4.01 0.60 6.90
CA TYR A 132 -3.88 1.88 7.59
C TYR A 132 -3.47 1.67 9.06
N GLU A 133 -4.15 0.81 9.80
CA GLU A 133 -3.87 0.60 11.23
C GLU A 133 -2.45 0.09 11.46
N ILE A 134 -2.02 -0.93 10.71
CA ILE A 134 -0.69 -1.52 10.89
C ILE A 134 0.40 -0.51 10.50
N SER A 135 0.28 0.11 9.33
CA SER A 135 1.31 1.02 8.85
C SER A 135 1.41 2.30 9.66
N THR A 136 0.28 2.89 10.11
CA THR A 136 0.33 4.10 10.95
C THR A 136 0.96 3.85 12.32
N ARG A 137 0.73 2.68 12.94
CA ARG A 137 1.40 2.30 14.20
C ARG A 137 2.91 2.14 14.03
N ILE A 138 3.35 1.48 12.96
CA ILE A 138 4.78 1.39 12.61
C ILE A 138 5.34 2.79 12.35
N GLY A 139 4.60 3.61 11.61
CA GLY A 139 4.96 4.99 11.30
C GLY A 139 5.21 5.84 12.54
N VAL A 140 4.32 5.80 13.52
CA VAL A 140 4.52 6.52 14.79
C VAL A 140 5.75 6.03 15.53
N ALA A 141 6.00 4.70 15.54
CA ALA A 141 7.12 4.11 16.27
C ALA A 141 8.50 4.52 15.74
N VAL A 142 8.62 4.78 14.43
CA VAL A 142 9.90 5.14 13.80
C VAL A 142 10.18 6.64 13.78
N GLN A 143 9.19 7.47 14.12
CA GLN A 143 9.34 8.93 14.12
C GLN A 143 9.92 9.47 15.44
N PRO A 144 10.63 10.63 15.41
CA PRO A 144 10.91 11.49 14.25
C PRO A 144 12.20 11.15 13.50
N SER A 145 13.03 10.24 14.02
CA SER A 145 14.40 10.02 13.53
C SER A 145 14.44 9.46 12.11
N HIS A 146 13.48 8.59 11.76
CA HIS A 146 13.40 7.96 10.45
C HIS A 146 13.26 8.97 9.30
N TYR A 147 12.42 9.99 9.51
CA TYR A 147 12.15 11.01 8.49
C TYR A 147 13.38 11.85 8.13
N ARG A 148 14.46 11.80 8.91
CA ARG A 148 15.71 12.51 8.58
C ARG A 148 16.33 11.99 7.27
N PHE A 149 16.21 10.70 7.00
CA PHE A 149 16.87 10.04 5.86
C PHE A 149 15.88 9.40 4.90
N PHE A 150 14.79 8.87 5.42
CA PHE A 150 13.83 8.10 4.66
C PHE A 150 12.52 8.86 4.45
N HIS A 151 11.92 8.63 3.29
CA HIS A 151 10.56 9.06 3.04
C HIS A 151 9.61 8.03 3.66
N THR A 152 8.88 8.43 4.71
CA THR A 152 8.02 7.51 5.46
C THR A 152 6.95 6.85 4.58
N THR A 153 6.36 7.57 3.62
CA THR A 153 5.40 6.98 2.67
C THR A 153 6.00 5.86 1.81
N GLY A 154 7.27 5.95 1.41
CA GLY A 154 7.92 4.87 0.65
C GLY A 154 8.30 3.67 1.52
N THR A 155 8.69 3.90 2.77
CA THR A 155 9.18 2.85 3.66
C THR A 155 8.03 2.20 4.44
N VAL A 156 7.32 2.98 5.24
CA VAL A 156 6.18 2.51 6.06
C VAL A 156 4.96 2.16 5.20
N GLY A 157 4.79 2.84 4.05
CA GLY A 157 3.75 2.50 3.09
C GLY A 157 3.84 1.07 2.56
N THR A 158 5.04 0.49 2.48
CA THR A 158 5.24 -0.90 2.05
C THR A 158 4.56 -1.89 3.00
N PHE A 159 4.58 -1.59 4.30
CA PHE A 159 3.83 -2.38 5.29
C PHE A 159 2.31 -2.21 5.13
N GLY A 160 1.85 -1.00 4.80
CA GLY A 160 0.43 -0.72 4.57
C GLY A 160 -0.11 -1.48 3.37
N GLY A 161 0.61 -1.41 2.24
CA GLY A 161 0.31 -2.19 1.04
C GLY A 161 0.36 -3.69 1.29
N ALA A 162 1.38 -4.19 1.99
CA ALA A 162 1.51 -5.62 2.32
C ALA A 162 0.38 -6.12 3.22
N ALA A 163 0.05 -5.38 4.26
CA ALA A 163 -1.03 -5.72 5.18
C ALA A 163 -2.39 -5.78 4.48
N ALA A 164 -2.69 -4.78 3.64
CA ALA A 164 -3.94 -4.77 2.88
C ALA A 164 -4.00 -5.90 1.85
N ALA A 165 -2.94 -6.09 1.05
CA ALA A 165 -2.88 -7.16 0.06
C ALA A 165 -2.96 -8.56 0.70
N ALA A 166 -2.25 -8.81 1.81
CA ALA A 166 -2.28 -10.09 2.51
C ALA A 166 -3.66 -10.37 3.11
N SER A 167 -4.34 -9.34 3.64
CA SER A 167 -5.70 -9.45 4.16
C SER A 167 -6.72 -9.87 3.08
N LEU A 168 -6.44 -9.59 1.81
CA LEU A 168 -7.28 -10.01 0.67
C LEU A 168 -6.88 -11.37 0.12
N LEU A 169 -5.57 -11.70 0.11
CA LEU A 169 -5.04 -12.93 -0.45
C LEU A 169 -5.16 -14.14 0.48
N ALA A 170 -5.03 -13.91 1.79
CA ALA A 170 -5.06 -14.93 2.84
C ALA A 170 -5.82 -14.40 4.08
N PRO A 171 -7.12 -14.10 3.95
CA PRO A 171 -7.91 -13.51 5.03
C PRO A 171 -7.95 -14.42 6.26
N GLY A 172 -7.59 -13.89 7.42
CA GLY A 172 -7.56 -14.65 8.67
C GLY A 172 -6.30 -15.47 8.91
N ASP A 173 -5.37 -15.52 7.95
CA ASP A 173 -4.10 -16.23 8.11
C ASP A 173 -3.04 -15.32 8.75
N GLU A 174 -2.87 -15.49 10.07
CA GLU A 174 -1.85 -14.76 10.84
C GLU A 174 -0.43 -15.04 10.35
N ALA A 175 -0.13 -16.28 9.92
CA ALA A 175 1.22 -16.63 9.48
C ALA A 175 1.55 -15.97 8.14
N ALA A 176 0.63 -16.02 7.18
CA ALA A 176 0.79 -15.34 5.90
C ALA A 176 0.93 -13.82 6.09
N LEU A 177 0.10 -13.19 6.93
CA LEU A 177 0.21 -11.76 7.20
C LEU A 177 1.55 -11.40 7.87
N ARG A 178 2.00 -12.19 8.85
CA ARG A 178 3.30 -11.98 9.51
C ARG A 178 4.45 -12.05 8.50
N HIS A 179 4.46 -13.06 7.62
CA HIS A 179 5.52 -13.21 6.61
C HIS A 179 5.44 -12.15 5.51
N ALA A 180 4.24 -11.67 5.17
CA ALA A 180 4.07 -10.53 4.27
C ALA A 180 4.69 -9.27 4.88
N LEU A 181 4.45 -8.98 6.16
CA LEU A 181 5.05 -7.84 6.86
C LEU A 181 6.56 -7.97 7.01
N ALA A 182 7.06 -9.17 7.32
CA ALA A 182 8.50 -9.43 7.39
C ALA A 182 9.19 -9.21 6.04
N THR A 183 8.57 -9.66 4.95
CA THR A 183 9.08 -9.44 3.59
C THR A 183 9.01 -7.96 3.20
N ALA A 184 7.92 -7.28 3.57
CA ALA A 184 7.73 -5.86 3.35
C ALA A 184 8.83 -5.00 4.00
N ALA A 185 9.30 -5.38 5.19
CA ALA A 185 10.41 -4.70 5.86
C ALA A 185 11.69 -4.70 5.01
N THR A 186 12.00 -5.81 4.33
CA THR A 186 13.17 -5.94 3.45
C THR A 186 12.99 -5.21 2.12
N PHE A 187 11.74 -5.00 1.67
CA PHE A 187 11.45 -4.26 0.44
C PHE A 187 11.26 -2.74 0.67
N ALA A 188 11.12 -2.30 1.92
CA ALA A 188 10.87 -0.92 2.27
C ALA A 188 12.02 -0.01 1.80
N SER A 189 11.70 1.01 0.99
CA SER A 189 12.69 1.93 0.44
C SER A 189 12.10 3.33 0.20
N GLY A 190 12.96 4.32 -0.01
CA GLY A 190 12.55 5.69 -0.31
C GLY A 190 13.38 6.71 0.45
N LEU A 191 14.07 7.59 -0.29
CA LEU A 191 15.03 8.54 0.29
C LEU A 191 14.48 9.96 0.29
N GLN A 192 14.73 10.69 1.38
CA GLN A 192 14.38 12.11 1.49
C GLN A 192 15.03 13.00 0.41
N GLN A 193 16.14 12.55 -0.20
CA GLN A 193 16.83 13.32 -1.22
C GLN A 193 15.93 13.65 -2.42
N ALA A 194 14.91 12.83 -2.72
CA ALA A 194 13.94 13.10 -3.78
C ALA A 194 13.16 14.41 -3.59
N PHE A 195 13.04 14.92 -2.35
CA PHE A 195 12.39 16.20 -2.05
C PHE A 195 13.31 17.41 -2.26
N ARG A 196 14.61 17.18 -2.45
CA ARG A 196 15.65 18.22 -2.48
C ARG A 196 16.15 18.51 -3.89
N SER A 197 15.55 17.88 -4.89
CA SER A 197 15.83 18.04 -6.32
C SER A 197 14.54 18.18 -7.09
N ASP A 198 14.62 18.71 -8.31
CA ASP A 198 13.50 18.73 -9.27
C ASP A 198 13.31 17.33 -9.90
N SER A 199 13.02 16.32 -9.07
CA SER A 199 12.89 14.91 -9.50
C SER A 199 11.45 14.42 -9.45
N MET A 200 11.07 13.62 -10.44
CA MET A 200 9.74 12.97 -10.49
C MET A 200 9.64 11.72 -9.60
N THR A 201 10.62 11.48 -8.73
CA THR A 201 10.76 10.22 -8.00
C THR A 201 9.97 10.17 -6.69
N LYS A 202 9.58 11.31 -6.11
CA LYS A 202 8.77 11.32 -4.88
C LYS A 202 7.46 10.52 -5.03
N PRO A 203 6.63 10.73 -6.09
CA PRO A 203 5.43 9.92 -6.31
C PRO A 203 5.73 8.43 -6.51
N LEU A 204 6.90 8.10 -7.06
CA LEU A 204 7.33 6.70 -7.23
C LEU A 204 7.54 5.98 -5.91
N HIS A 205 7.81 6.69 -4.80
CA HIS A 205 7.92 6.07 -3.49
C HIS A 205 6.59 5.41 -3.05
N ALA A 206 5.46 6.10 -3.21
CA ALA A 206 4.15 5.56 -2.84
C ALA A 206 3.74 4.39 -3.75
N GLY A 207 3.99 4.51 -5.05
CA GLY A 207 3.75 3.42 -5.98
C GLY A 207 4.64 2.19 -5.70
N HIS A 208 5.94 2.40 -5.48
CA HIS A 208 6.87 1.31 -5.18
C HIS A 208 6.45 0.58 -3.90
N ALA A 209 6.09 1.33 -2.86
CA ALA A 209 5.53 0.78 -1.63
C ALA A 209 4.29 -0.09 -1.88
N ALA A 210 3.35 0.38 -2.71
CA ALA A 210 2.16 -0.39 -3.09
C ALA A 210 2.54 -1.71 -3.78
N SER A 211 3.39 -1.63 -4.80
CA SER A 211 3.84 -2.77 -5.60
C SER A 211 4.63 -3.79 -4.78
N ALA A 212 5.59 -3.32 -3.99
CA ALA A 212 6.37 -4.13 -3.06
C ALA A 212 5.46 -4.82 -2.03
N GLY A 213 4.44 -4.12 -1.52
CA GLY A 213 3.45 -4.70 -0.62
C GLY A 213 2.64 -5.83 -1.27
N VAL A 214 2.18 -5.63 -2.51
CA VAL A 214 1.49 -6.68 -3.28
C VAL A 214 2.38 -7.90 -3.48
N LEU A 215 3.64 -7.70 -3.89
CA LEU A 215 4.60 -8.79 -4.10
C LEU A 215 4.90 -9.55 -2.79
N ALA A 216 5.12 -8.83 -1.68
CA ALA A 216 5.35 -9.42 -0.37
C ALA A 216 4.16 -10.27 0.09
N ALA A 217 2.93 -9.79 -0.10
CA ALA A 217 1.72 -10.52 0.23
C ALA A 217 1.50 -11.76 -0.64
N GLN A 218 1.75 -11.65 -1.96
CA GLN A 218 1.69 -12.79 -2.89
C GLN A 218 2.71 -13.86 -2.53
N ALA A 219 3.94 -13.47 -2.22
CA ALA A 219 5.00 -14.38 -1.81
C ALA A 219 4.64 -15.11 -0.51
N ALA A 220 4.17 -14.38 0.50
CA ALA A 220 3.78 -14.96 1.78
C ALA A 220 2.57 -15.91 1.65
N ALA A 221 1.56 -15.54 0.86
CA ALA A 221 0.42 -16.41 0.56
C ALA A 221 0.82 -17.69 -0.19
N ALA A 222 1.96 -17.68 -0.89
CA ALA A 222 2.56 -18.85 -1.53
C ALA A 222 3.53 -19.64 -0.63
N GLY A 223 3.70 -19.23 0.65
CA GLY A 223 4.53 -19.93 1.63
C GLY A 223 5.96 -19.40 1.79
N VAL A 224 6.31 -18.27 1.18
CA VAL A 224 7.60 -17.60 1.45
C VAL A 224 7.61 -17.08 2.88
N THR A 225 8.69 -17.35 3.61
CA THR A 225 8.87 -16.94 5.01
C THR A 225 9.82 -15.75 5.11
N GLY A 226 9.64 -14.96 6.17
CA GLY A 226 10.50 -13.83 6.53
C GLY A 226 10.81 -13.81 8.03
N ALA A 227 11.83 -13.06 8.42
CA ALA A 227 12.31 -12.95 9.80
C ALA A 227 11.23 -12.31 10.70
N ALA A 228 10.85 -13.03 11.77
CA ALA A 228 9.76 -12.60 12.64
C ALA A 228 10.14 -11.43 13.56
N ASP A 229 11.45 -11.19 13.74
CA ASP A 229 12.07 -10.21 14.61
C ASP A 229 12.68 -9.01 13.84
N VAL A 230 12.24 -8.77 12.59
CA VAL A 230 12.81 -7.71 11.73
C VAL A 230 12.52 -6.28 12.21
N LEU A 231 11.63 -6.10 13.19
CA LEU A 231 11.29 -4.79 13.74
C LEU A 231 11.94 -4.53 15.11
N GLU A 232 12.77 -5.44 15.58
CA GLU A 232 13.45 -5.45 16.87
C GLU A 232 14.91 -4.99 16.75
#